data_AF-A0A0F8Y3W3-F1
#
_entry.id   AF-A0A0F8Y3W3-F1
#
_cell.length_a   1.000
_cell.length_b   1.000
_cell.length_c   1.000
_cell.angle_alpha   90.00
_cell.angle_beta   90.00
_cell.angle_gamma   90.00
#
_symmetry.space_group_name_H-M   'P 1'
#
loop_
_entity.id
_entity.type
_entity.pdbx_description
1 polymer ?
#
loop_
_entity_poly.entity_id
_entity_poly.type
_entity_poly.pdbx_seq_one_letter_code
_entity_poly.pdbx_strand_id
1 'polypeptide(L)' 'MINYDYSSLPEHMQGAAKRYVEQGIPPGGFLTAVLSNNLVDAFGRADSTNAACLKDYINWLYWDIPSSCWGSSA' A
#
# COMPACT_ATOMS: atom_id res chain seq x y z
N MET A 1 1.56 -14.67 -15.87
CA MET A 1 1.73 -14.03 -14.55
C MET A 1 1.50 -12.55 -14.75
N ILE A 2 0.58 -11.94 -14.01
CA ILE A 2 0.45 -10.49 -13.98
C ILE A 2 1.63 -9.97 -13.18
N ASN A 3 2.37 -9.01 -13.73
CA ASN A 3 3.46 -8.33 -13.05
C ASN A 3 2.94 -6.94 -12.66
N TYR A 4 2.75 -6.70 -11.37
CA TYR A 4 2.34 -5.39 -10.86
C TYR A 4 3.56 -4.48 -10.74
N ASP A 5 3.37 -3.18 -10.96
CA ASP A 5 4.42 -2.19 -10.73
C ASP A 5 4.39 -1.75 -9.26
N TYR A 6 5.55 -1.78 -8.62
CA TYR A 6 5.76 -1.33 -7.24
C TYR A 6 6.75 -0.17 -7.17
N SER A 7 7.31 0.25 -8.29
CA SER A 7 8.39 1.24 -8.35
C SER A 7 7.96 2.65 -7.94
N SER A 8 6.65 2.91 -7.95
CA SER A 8 6.03 4.13 -7.40
C SER A 8 6.09 4.21 -5.87
N LEU A 9 6.30 3.09 -5.18
CA LEU A 9 6.41 3.04 -3.73
C LEU A 9 7.86 3.24 -3.25
N PRO A 10 8.06 3.78 -2.04
CA PRO A 10 9.38 3.79 -1.38
C PRO A 10 10.04 2.40 -1.40
N GLU A 11 11.32 2.33 -1.72
CA GLU A 11 12.07 1.07 -1.91
C GLU A 11 11.89 0.08 -0.75
N HIS A 12 11.96 0.58 0.48
CA HIS A 12 11.80 -0.22 1.70
C HIS A 12 10.39 -0.83 1.89
N MET A 13 9.39 -0.34 1.14
CA MET A 13 7.99 -0.76 1.22
C MET A 13 7.57 -1.67 0.06
N GLN A 14 8.31 -1.67 -1.06
CA GLN A 14 8.00 -2.50 -2.23
C GLN A 14 7.92 -3.99 -1.88
N GLY A 15 8.84 -4.49 -1.05
CA GLY A 15 8.84 -5.89 -0.62
C GLY A 15 7.61 -6.27 0.21
N ALA A 16 7.12 -5.36 1.06
CA ALA A 16 5.91 -5.59 1.85
C ALA A 16 4.65 -5.58 0.98
N ALA A 17 4.55 -4.61 0.06
CA ALA A 17 3.47 -4.52 -0.90
C ALA A 17 3.39 -5.76 -1.80
N LYS A 18 4.53 -6.21 -2.33
CA LYS A 18 4.62 -7.41 -3.17
C LYS A 18 4.15 -8.66 -2.45
N ARG A 19 4.62 -8.91 -1.23
CA ARG A 19 4.20 -10.07 -0.42
C ARG A 19 2.71 -10.07 -0.13
N TYR A 20 2.12 -8.90 0.13
CA TYR A 20 0.68 -8.79 0.33
C TYR A 20 -0.08 -9.11 -0.97
N VAL A 21 0.23 -8.42 -2.06
CA VAL A 21 -0.52 -8.53 -3.33
C VAL A 21 -0.37 -9.91 -3.96
N GLU A 22 0.84 -10.46 -4.00
CA GLU A 22 1.12 -11.71 -4.73
C GLU A 22 0.96 -12.97 -3.88
N GLN A 23 1.14 -12.86 -2.55
CA GLN A 23 1.24 -14.03 -1.66
C GLN A 23 0.18 -14.01 -0.55
N GLY A 24 -0.62 -12.94 -0.44
CA GLY A 24 -1.61 -12.79 0.62
C GLY A 24 -1.02 -12.64 2.02
N ILE A 25 0.27 -12.32 2.15
CA ILE A 25 0.92 -12.17 3.45
C ILE A 25 0.52 -10.82 4.07
N PRO A 26 -0.04 -10.80 5.29
CA PRO A 26 -0.44 -9.56 5.95
C PRO A 26 0.74 -8.59 6.14
N PRO A 27 0.59 -7.30 5.81
CA PRO A 27 1.64 -6.31 5.99
C PRO A 27 1.63 -5.69 7.39
N GLY A 28 2.58 -4.79 7.66
CA GLY A 28 2.62 -4.00 8.88
C GLY A 28 1.53 -2.92 8.93
N GLY A 29 1.33 -2.34 10.13
CA GLY A 29 0.18 -1.47 10.42
C GLY A 29 0.01 -0.26 9.50
N PHE A 30 1.09 0.39 9.07
CA PHE A 30 1.01 1.52 8.12
C PHE A 30 0.38 1.09 6.80
N LEU A 31 0.94 0.05 6.16
CA LEU A 31 0.45 -0.43 4.86
C LEU A 31 -0.94 -1.05 4.98
N THR A 32 -1.26 -1.70 6.10
CA THR A 32 -2.64 -2.13 6.39
C THR A 32 -3.61 -0.94 6.39
N ALA A 33 -3.29 0.16 7.07
CA ALA A 33 -4.15 1.34 7.10
C ALA A 33 -4.32 1.98 5.71
N VAL A 34 -3.24 2.04 4.92
CA VAL A 34 -3.29 2.48 3.51
C VAL A 34 -4.25 1.59 2.69
N LEU A 35 -4.06 0.27 2.74
CA LEU A 35 -4.86 -0.70 1.99
C LEU A 35 -6.33 -0.68 2.41
N SER A 36 -6.65 -0.42 3.67
CA SER A 36 -8.03 -0.29 4.18
C SER A 36 -8.67 1.08 3.90
N ASN A 37 -8.02 1.95 3.12
CA ASN A 37 -8.48 3.31 2.84
C ASN A 37 -8.69 4.17 4.11
N ASN A 38 -7.92 3.90 5.17
CA ASN A 38 -7.93 4.67 6.40
C ASN A 38 -6.74 5.64 6.40
N LEU A 39 -6.86 6.72 5.63
CA LEU A 39 -5.77 7.69 5.44
C LEU A 39 -5.38 8.43 6.72
N VAL A 40 -6.30 8.58 7.67
CA VAL A 40 -6.01 9.22 8.97
C VAL A 40 -5.09 8.34 9.80
N ASP A 41 -5.41 7.04 9.94
CA ASP A 41 -4.55 6.09 10.67
C ASP A 41 -3.24 5.82 9.91
N ALA A 42 -3.28 5.78 8.57
CA ALA A 42 -2.08 5.66 7.75
C ALA A 42 -1.12 6.82 8.00
N PHE A 43 -1.60 8.06 7.97
CA PHE A 43 -0.76 9.23 8.24
C PHE A 43 -0.21 9.22 9.67
N GLY A 44 -1.01 8.81 10.65
CA GLY A 44 -0.56 8.69 12.05
C GLY A 44 0.50 7.62 12.29
N ARG A 45 0.57 6.59 11.45
CA ARG A 45 1.55 5.49 11.53
C ARG A 45 2.78 5.69 10.64
N ALA A 46 2.72 6.63 9.71
CA ALA A 46 3.78 6.82 8.73
C ALA A 46 5.06 7.36 9.37
N ASP A 47 6.20 6.82 8.96
CA ASP A 47 7.48 7.53 9.09
C ASP A 47 7.55 8.73 8.13
N SER A 48 8.63 9.50 8.19
CA SER A 48 8.80 10.70 7.38
C SER A 48 8.76 10.43 5.87
N THR A 49 9.28 9.30 5.40
CA THR A 49 9.27 8.94 3.97
C THR A 49 7.88 8.53 3.54
N ASN A 50 7.22 7.68 4.32
CA ASN A 50 5.87 7.20 4.03
C ASN A 50 4.83 8.32 4.07
N ALA A 51 5.00 9.30 4.98
CA ALA A 51 4.13 10.48 5.04
C ALA A 51 4.30 11.36 3.80
N ALA A 52 5.55 11.58 3.35
CA ALA A 52 5.85 12.37 2.16
C ALA A 52 5.33 11.72 0.86
N CYS A 53 5.33 10.39 0.79
CA CYS A 53 4.91 9.61 -0.37
C CYS A 53 3.45 9.14 -0.31
N LEU A 54 2.62 9.63 0.62
CA LEU A 54 1.25 9.12 0.80
C LEU A 54 0.39 9.24 -0.49
N LYS A 55 0.65 10.27 -1.31
CA LYS A 55 0.00 10.41 -2.62
C LYS A 55 0.39 9.28 -3.59
N ASP A 56 1.64 8.84 -3.56
CA ASP A 56 2.13 7.77 -4.43
C ASP A 56 1.50 6.43 -4.04
N TYR A 57 1.32 6.17 -2.74
CA TYR A 57 0.53 5.04 -2.26
C TYR A 57 -0.90 5.05 -2.83
N ILE A 58 -1.59 6.19 -2.77
CA ILE A 58 -2.97 6.32 -3.27
C ILE A 58 -3.02 6.06 -4.79
N ASN A 59 -2.06 6.60 -5.55
CA ASN A 59 -1.96 6.34 -6.98
C ASN A 59 -1.70 4.86 -7.27
N TRP A 60 -0.80 4.24 -6.51
CA TRP A 60 -0.49 2.81 -6.63
C TRP A 60 -1.71 1.93 -6.36
N LEU A 61 -2.49 2.23 -5.32
CA LEU A 61 -3.76 1.55 -5.07
C LEU A 61 -4.69 1.63 -6.29
N TYR A 62 -4.86 2.83 -6.84
CA TYR A 62 -5.85 3.07 -7.89
C TYR A 62 -5.44 2.54 -9.27
N TRP A 63 -4.15 2.61 -9.62
CA TRP A 63 -3.67 2.33 -10.97
C TRP A 63 -2.90 1.02 -11.11
N ASP A 64 -2.16 0.62 -10.07
CA ASP A 64 -1.14 -0.41 -10.21
C ASP A 64 -1.57 -1.78 -9.69
N ILE A 65 -2.63 -1.86 -8.86
CA ILE A 65 -3.12 -3.12 -8.27
C ILE A 65 -4.63 -3.32 -8.43
N PRO A 66 -5.13 -4.57 -8.34
CA PRO A 66 -6.56 -4.86 -8.42
C PRO A 66 -7.34 -4.22 -7.27
N SER A 67 -8.55 -3.73 -7.56
CA SER A 67 -9.46 -3.18 -6.55
C SER A 67 -9.84 -4.18 -5.45
N SER A 68 -9.72 -5.49 -5.70
CA SER A 68 -9.93 -6.53 -4.68
C SER A 68 -8.84 -6.55 -3.59
N CYS A 69 -7.70 -5.91 -3.82
CA CYS A 69 -6.58 -5.88 -2.88
C CYS A 69 -6.67 -4.74 -1.87
N TRP A 70 -7.61 -3.80 -2.01
CA TRP A 70 -7.69 -2.61 -1.16
C TRP A 70 -9.10 -2.04 -1.11
N GLY A 71 -9.30 -1.05 -0.24
CA GLY A 71 -10.60 -0.49 0.08
C GLY A 71 -11.13 -1.00 1.41
N SER A 72 -12.17 -0.34 1.91
CA SER A 72 -12.88 -0.76 3.11
C SER A 72 -13.62 -2.07 2.84
N SER A 73 -13.32 -3.10 3.63
CA SER A 73 -14.30 -4.16 3.87
C SER A 73 -15.57 -3.51 4.39
N ALA A 74 -16.72 -3.89 3.82
CA ALA A 74 -18.05 -3.43 4.23
C ALA A 74 -18.26 -3.55 5.75
#